data_AF-A0AAE3WJ31-F1
#
_entry.id   AF-A0AAE3WJ31-F1
#
_cell.length_a   1.000
_cell.length_b   1.000
_cell.length_c   1.000
_cell.angle_alpha   90.00
_cell.angle_beta   90.00
_cell.angle_gamma   90.00
#
_symmetry.space_group_name_H-M   'P 1'
#
loop_
_entity.id
_entity.type
_entity.pdbx_description
1 polymer ?
#
loop_
_entity_poly.entity_id
_entity_poly.type
_entity_poly.pdbx_seq_one_letter_code
_entity_poly.pdbx_strand_id
1 'polypeptide(L)'
;MTDRLKQVDEDRQALLEEHSHKDEEGKAIMKDGNYNVKDMIAFSNDLKELNKEKFVVDGGGNQEMITTIKAVLENLENEEYEGQDSEIYDYLCDQFQVEGEEQ
;
A
#
# COMPACT_ATOMS: atom_id res chain seq x y z
N MET A 1 -16.52 -7.71 -0.40
CA MET A 1 -15.12 -7.38 -0.80
C MET A 1 -14.50 -8.38 -1.78
N THR A 2 -15.03 -9.59 -1.94
CA THR A 2 -14.41 -10.68 -2.72
C THR A 2 -14.45 -10.49 -4.24
N ASP A 3 -15.52 -9.92 -4.81
CA ASP A 3 -15.66 -9.80 -6.27
C ASP A 3 -14.78 -8.71 -6.89
N ARG A 4 -14.56 -7.60 -6.17
CA ARG A 4 -13.66 -6.51 -6.61
C ARG A 4 -12.21 -6.98 -6.70
N LEU A 5 -11.76 -7.81 -5.74
CA LEU A 5 -10.42 -8.38 -5.76
C LEU A 5 -10.20 -9.33 -6.94
N LYS A 6 -11.21 -10.15 -7.28
CA LYS A 6 -11.17 -11.01 -8.47
C LYS A 6 -11.07 -10.19 -9.75
N GLN A 7 -11.87 -9.13 -9.89
CA GLN A 7 -11.81 -8.24 -11.04
C GLN A 7 -10.49 -7.46 -11.16
N VAL A 8 -9.78 -7.21 -10.06
CA VAL A 8 -8.45 -6.59 -10.11
C VAL A 8 -7.42 -7.61 -10.59
N ASP A 9 -7.54 -8.86 -10.15
CA ASP A 9 -6.62 -9.92 -10.55
C ASP A 9 -6.80 -10.31 -12.03
N GLU A 10 -8.04 -10.39 -12.51
CA GLU A 10 -8.36 -10.63 -13.92
C GLU A 10 -7.80 -9.52 -14.82
N ASP A 11 -8.01 -8.25 -14.47
CA ASP A 11 -7.46 -7.12 -15.23
C ASP A 11 -5.93 -7.09 -15.20
N ARG A 12 -5.32 -7.46 -14.07
CA ARG A 12 -3.87 -7.57 -13.96
C ARG A 12 -3.31 -8.67 -14.87
N GLN A 13 -3.99 -9.81 -14.95
CA GLN A 13 -3.62 -10.90 -15.86
C GLN A 13 -3.76 -10.46 -17.32
N ALA A 14 -4.84 -9.75 -17.68
CA ALA A 14 -5.03 -9.22 -19.02
C ALA A 14 -3.91 -8.24 -19.42
N LEU A 15 -3.50 -7.34 -18.52
CA LEU A 15 -2.36 -6.43 -18.73
C LEU A 15 -1.05 -7.20 -18.94
N LEU A 16 -0.81 -8.26 -18.16
CA LEU A 16 0.37 -9.11 -18.34
C LEU A 16 0.37 -9.78 -19.72
N GLU A 17 -0.77 -10.29 -20.19
CA GLU A 17 -0.89 -10.90 -21.51
C GLU A 17 -0.70 -9.89 -22.67
N GLU A 18 -1.23 -8.68 -22.52
CA GLU A 18 -1.11 -7.59 -23.51
C GLU A 18 0.34 -7.14 -23.68
N HIS A 19 1.03 -6.97 -22.55
CA HIS A 19 2.42 -6.52 -22.51
C HIS A 19 3.43 -7.64 -22.68
N SER A 20 2.99 -8.89 -22.84
CA SER A 20 3.88 -10.02 -23.09
C SER A 20 4.16 -10.26 -24.57
N HIS A 21 5.29 -10.90 -24.83
CA HIS A 21 5.52 -11.54 -26.12
C HIS A 21 4.50 -12.67 -26.32
N LYS A 22 3.98 -12.79 -27.54
CA LYS A 22 3.00 -13.82 -27.90
C LYS A 22 3.67 -14.94 -28.70
N ASP A 23 3.20 -16.16 -28.49
CA ASP A 23 3.56 -17.33 -29.31
C ASP A 23 2.78 -17.35 -30.64
N GLU A 24 3.00 -18.38 -31.44
CA GLU A 24 2.34 -18.55 -32.75
C GLU A 24 0.83 -18.79 -32.64
N GLU A 25 0.33 -19.19 -31.47
CA GLU A 25 -1.10 -19.33 -31.18
C GLU A 25 -1.72 -18.02 -30.63
N GLY A 26 -0.90 -16.98 -30.45
CA GLY A 26 -1.31 -15.68 -29.93
C GLY A 26 -1.40 -15.60 -28.41
N LYS A 27 -0.88 -16.59 -27.67
CA LYS A 27 -0.86 -16.63 -26.20
C LYS A 27 0.43 -16.05 -25.65
N ALA A 28 0.38 -15.49 -24.44
CA ALA A 28 1.54 -14.91 -23.80
C ALA A 28 2.60 -15.97 -23.46
N ILE A 29 3.84 -15.74 -23.88
CA ILE A 29 4.98 -16.61 -23.59
C ILE A 29 5.35 -16.46 -22.12
N MET A 30 5.47 -17.58 -21.41
CA MET A 30 6.01 -17.63 -20.06
C MET A 30 7.45 -18.16 -20.06
N LYS A 31 8.34 -17.51 -19.32
CA LYS A 31 9.70 -17.97 -19.03
C LYS A 31 9.87 -18.13 -17.53
N ASP A 32 10.32 -19.30 -17.10
CA ASP A 32 10.61 -19.60 -15.68
C ASP A 32 9.42 -19.30 -14.76
N GLY A 33 8.20 -19.61 -15.21
CA GLY A 33 6.96 -19.37 -14.47
C GLY A 33 6.49 -17.90 -14.44
N ASN A 34 7.16 -17.00 -15.17
CA ASN A 34 6.79 -15.59 -15.27
C ASN A 34 6.46 -15.20 -16.71
N TYR A 35 5.59 -14.22 -16.89
CA TYR A 35 5.30 -13.65 -18.20
C TYR A 35 6.54 -13.02 -18.82
N ASN A 36 6.84 -13.35 -20.08
CA ASN A 36 7.92 -12.73 -20.85
C ASN A 36 7.44 -11.37 -21.37
N VAL A 37 7.40 -10.39 -20.47
CA VAL A 37 6.94 -9.02 -20.72
C VAL A 37 7.90 -8.33 -21.71
N LYS A 38 7.35 -7.84 -22.82
CA LYS A 38 8.09 -7.15 -23.90
C LYS A 38 8.43 -5.71 -23.53
N ASP A 39 7.55 -5.07 -22.75
CA ASP A 39 7.69 -3.68 -22.30
C ASP A 39 7.30 -3.57 -20.83
N MET A 40 8.31 -3.68 -19.96
CA MET A 40 8.13 -3.57 -18.52
C MET A 40 7.72 -2.17 -18.07
N ILE A 41 8.07 -1.13 -18.84
CA ILE A 41 7.77 0.26 -18.48
C ILE A 41 6.29 0.54 -18.77
N ALA A 42 5.81 0.18 -19.95
CA ALA A 42 4.40 0.30 -20.29
C ALA A 42 3.52 -0.52 -19.34
N PHE A 43 3.89 -1.78 -19.08
CA PHE A 43 3.21 -2.62 -18.11
C PHE A 43 3.16 -1.99 -16.71
N SER A 44 4.28 -1.45 -16.22
CA SER A 44 4.32 -0.81 -14.89
C SER A 44 3.46 0.45 -14.82
N ASN A 45 3.34 1.21 -15.90
CA ASN A 45 2.48 2.40 -15.95
C ASN A 45 1.00 2.02 -15.92
N ASP A 46 0.60 1.06 -16.74
CA ASP A 46 -0.79 0.60 -16.82
C ASP A 46 -1.22 -0.09 -15.52
N LEU A 47 -0.33 -0.87 -14.90
CA LEU A 47 -0.58 -1.46 -13.58
C LEU A 47 -0.75 -0.38 -12.49
N LYS A 48 0.02 0.71 -12.57
CA LYS A 48 -0.11 1.85 -11.64
C LYS A 48 -1.43 2.58 -11.85
N GLU A 49 -1.89 2.71 -13.09
CA GLU A 49 -3.19 3.30 -13.42
C GLU A 49 -4.34 2.43 -12.92
N LEU A 50 -4.30 1.11 -13.20
CA LEU A 50 -5.26 0.13 -12.69
C LEU A 50 -5.34 0.16 -11.16
N ASN A 51 -4.19 0.24 -10.48
CA ASN A 51 -4.16 0.35 -9.02
C ASN A 51 -4.72 1.70 -8.53
N LYS A 52 -4.49 2.82 -9.21
CA LYS A 52 -5.11 4.10 -8.81
C LYS A 52 -6.63 4.08 -8.98
N GLU A 53 -7.13 3.41 -10.02
CA GLU A 53 -8.56 3.30 -10.28
C GLU A 53 -9.24 2.31 -9.32
N LYS A 54 -8.67 1.11 -9.19
CA LYS A 54 -9.31 -0.01 -8.48
C LYS A 54 -8.84 -0.19 -7.05
N PHE A 55 -7.62 0.21 -6.72
CA PHE A 55 -7.11 0.30 -5.35
C PHE A 55 -7.31 1.74 -4.85
N VAL A 56 -8.54 2.04 -4.46
CA VAL A 56 -8.74 3.09 -3.46
C VAL A 56 -8.15 2.50 -2.18
N VAL A 57 -6.96 2.94 -1.77
CA VAL A 57 -6.55 2.81 -0.38
C VAL A 57 -7.62 3.59 0.36
N ASP A 58 -8.58 2.87 0.93
CA ASP A 58 -9.61 3.46 1.78
C ASP A 58 -8.91 3.89 3.06
N GLY A 59 -8.21 5.03 2.97
CA GLY A 59 -7.70 5.75 4.12
C GLY A 59 -8.83 6.21 5.02
N GLY A 60 -10.10 6.19 4.58
CA GLY A 60 -11.23 6.67 5.35
C GLY A 60 -11.46 5.89 6.65
N GLY A 61 -11.33 4.57 6.62
CA GLY A 61 -11.60 3.74 7.81
C GLY A 61 -10.54 3.80 8.90
N ASN A 62 -9.28 4.06 8.52
CA ASN A 62 -8.15 4.07 9.46
C ASN A 62 -7.65 5.49 9.77
N GLN A 63 -8.01 6.51 8.98
CA GLN A 63 -7.60 7.89 9.23
C GLN A 63 -8.18 8.41 10.54
N GLU A 64 -9.46 8.15 10.83
CA GLU A 64 -10.07 8.51 12.11
C GLU A 64 -9.34 7.85 13.29
N MET A 65 -9.01 6.56 13.16
CA MET A 65 -8.25 5.83 14.18
C MET A 65 -6.83 6.40 14.35
N ILE A 66 -6.11 6.65 13.24
CA ILE A 66 -4.74 7.21 13.26
C ILE A 66 -4.75 8.62 13.87
N THR A 67 -5.72 9.46 13.50
CA THR A 67 -5.87 10.80 14.08
C THR A 67 -6.26 10.73 15.56
N THR A 68 -7.10 9.78 15.96
CA THR A 68 -7.47 9.58 17.37
C THR A 68 -6.27 9.12 18.20
N ILE A 69 -5.45 8.19 17.69
CA ILE A 69 -4.24 7.73 18.38
C ILE A 69 -3.25 8.88 18.55
N LYS A 70 -3.03 9.69 17.50
CA LYS A 70 -2.21 10.90 17.57
C LYS A 70 -2.71 11.85 18.67
N ALA A 71 -4.00 12.15 18.69
CA ALA A 71 -4.58 13.02 19.71
C ALA A 71 -4.48 12.45 21.13
N VAL A 72 -4.59 11.13 21.30
CA VAL A 72 -4.38 10.48 22.61
C VAL A 72 -2.94 10.64 23.06
N LEU A 73 -1.96 10.39 22.18
CA LEU A 73 -0.55 10.57 22.50
C LEU A 73 -0.22 12.02 22.90
N GLU A 74 -0.73 13.01 22.17
CA GLU A 74 -0.58 14.44 22.52
C GLU A 74 -1.17 14.76 23.91
N ASN A 75 -2.30 14.17 24.28
CA ASN A 75 -2.90 14.39 25.60
C ASN A 75 -2.12 13.71 26.74
N LEU A 76 -1.29 12.72 26.42
CA LEU A 76 -0.46 11.98 27.36
C LEU A 76 0.93 12.61 27.58
N GLU A 77 1.26 13.69 26.85
CA GLU A 77 2.55 14.40 26.97
C GLU A 77 2.83 14.92 28.41
N ASN A 78 1.78 15.19 29.18
CA ASN A 78 1.90 15.67 30.56
C ASN A 78 2.04 14.54 31.60
N GLU A 79 2.08 13.28 31.19
CA GLU A 79 2.28 12.12 32.06
C GLU A 79 3.78 11.80 32.16
N GLU A 80 4.28 11.56 33.37
CA GLU A 80 5.66 11.12 33.58
C GLU A 80 5.76 9.61 33.35
N TYR A 81 6.46 9.22 32.28
CA TYR A 81 6.79 7.82 31.97
C TYR A 81 8.24 7.52 32.36
N GLU A 82 8.48 6.33 32.91
CA GLU A 82 9.82 5.86 33.25
C GLU A 82 10.12 4.48 32.65
N GLY A 83 11.39 4.22 32.38
CA GLY A 83 11.86 2.92 31.91
C GLY A 83 11.26 2.54 30.55
N GLN A 84 10.75 1.32 30.46
CA GLN A 84 10.24 0.76 29.20
C GLN A 84 9.02 1.55 28.66
N ASP A 85 8.21 2.14 29.54
CA ASP A 85 7.02 2.87 29.12
C ASP A 85 7.37 4.19 28.41
N SER A 86 8.46 4.84 28.83
CA SER A 86 9.03 6.01 28.15
C SER A 86 9.54 5.65 26.75
N GLU A 87 10.27 4.54 26.62
CA GLU A 87 10.80 4.09 25.32
C GLU A 87 9.66 3.75 24.33
N ILE A 88 8.58 3.15 24.84
CA ILE A 88 7.39 2.84 24.04
C ILE A 88 6.68 4.13 23.61
N TYR A 89 6.52 5.08 24.53
CA TYR A 89 5.89 6.36 24.25
C TYR A 89 6.65 7.16 23.18
N ASP A 90 7.97 7.28 23.30
CA ASP A 90 8.83 7.97 22.33
C ASP A 90 8.73 7.32 20.94
N TYR A 91 8.81 5.98 20.90
CA TYR A 91 8.65 5.23 19.66
C TYR A 91 7.29 5.48 18.99
N LEU A 92 6.20 5.52 19.77
CA LEU A 92 4.87 5.81 19.26
C LEU A 92 4.76 7.25 18.75
N CYS A 93 5.31 8.23 19.45
CA CYS A 93 5.32 9.62 19.02
C CYS A 93 6.07 9.80 17.67
N ASP A 94 7.21 9.13 17.51
CA ASP A 94 7.99 9.11 16.26
C ASP A 94 7.20 8.51 15.09
N GLN A 95 6.54 7.35 15.31
CA GLN A 95 5.76 6.68 14.27
C GLN A 95 4.55 7.51 13.81
N PHE A 96 3.92 8.23 14.73
CA PHE A 96 2.73 9.04 14.44
C PHE A 96 3.04 10.51 14.14
N GLN A 97 4.32 10.90 14.10
CA GLN A 97 4.77 12.28 13.88
C GLN A 97 4.03 13.26 14.79
N VAL A 98 3.97 12.92 16.07
CA VAL A 98 3.49 13.84 17.11
C VAL A 98 4.55 14.94 17.23
N GLU A 99 4.15 16.19 17.00
CA GLU A 99 5.06 17.32 17.24
C GLU A 99 5.07 17.54 18.76
N GLY A 100 6.08 17.02 19.46
CA GLY A 100 6.33 17.43 20.84
C GLY A 100 6.68 18.91 20.81
N GLU A 101 5.96 19.73 21.58
CA GLU A 101 6.38 21.12 21.75
C GLU A 101 7.68 21.10 22.56
N GLU A 102 8.83 21.29 21.89
CA GLU A 102 10.09 21.64 22.55
C GLU A 102 9.87 22.99 23.30
N GLN A 103 9.52 22.91 24.59
CA GLN A 103 9.54 24.06 25.52
C GLN A 103 10.87 24.16 26.25
#